data_AF-A0A6J6WHF5-F1
#
_entry.id   AF-A0A6J6WHF5-F1
#
_cell.length_a   1.000
_cell.length_b   1.000
_cell.length_c   1.000
_cell.angle_alpha   90.00
_cell.angle_beta   90.00
_cell.angle_gamma   90.00
#
_symmetry.space_group_name_H-M   'P 1'
#
loop_
_entity.id
_entity.type
_entity.pdbx_description
1 polymer ?
#
loop_
_entity_poly.entity_id
_entity_poly.type
_entity_poly.pdbx_seq_one_letter_code
_entity_poly.pdbx_strand_id
1 'polypeptide(L)' 'MRVSSKVRSGPINLNRATALELDSLDGIGPVIAARIVAYRKSNGPFSTIEDLQNVSGIGIAKFTQIKTKIRV' A
#
# COMPACT_ATOMS: atom_id res chain seq x y z
N MET A 1 5.01 21.06 -19.88
CA MET A 1 3.91 20.89 -18.91
C MET A 1 4.45 20.09 -17.72
N ARG A 2 4.85 20.77 -16.63
CA ARG A 2 5.35 20.09 -15.42
C ARG A 2 4.16 19.42 -14.73
N VAL A 3 4.12 18.10 -14.72
CA VAL A 3 3.17 17.36 -13.89
C VAL A 3 3.59 17.54 -12.43
N SER A 4 3.09 18.60 -11.81
CA SER A 4 3.11 18.76 -10.37
C SER A 4 2.12 17.75 -9.79
N SER A 5 2.50 16.47 -9.76
CA SER A 5 1.77 15.45 -9.02
C SER A 5 1.84 15.86 -7.57
N LYS A 6 0.74 16.45 -7.09
CA LYS A 6 0.48 16.79 -5.70
C LYS A 6 0.93 15.61 -4.86
N VAL A 7 2.14 15.69 -4.29
CA VAL A 7 2.61 14.77 -3.27
C VAL A 7 1.56 14.93 -2.19
N ARG A 8 0.64 13.98 -2.07
CA ARG A 8 -0.23 13.94 -0.92
C ARG A 8 0.73 13.65 0.21
N SER A 9 1.13 14.69 0.94
CA SER A 9 2.08 14.63 2.06
C SER A 9 1.49 13.91 3.28
N GLY A 10 0.61 12.94 3.05
CA GLY A 10 -0.14 12.22 4.05
C GLY A 10 -0.25 10.73 3.69
N PRO A 11 -0.58 9.90 4.68
CA PRO A 11 -0.54 8.46 4.53
C PRO A 11 -1.47 7.94 3.43
N ILE A 12 -0.94 6.99 2.65
CA ILE A 12 -1.63 6.29 1.57
C ILE A 12 -2.74 5.44 2.15
N ASN A 13 -3.97 5.65 1.69
CA ASN A 13 -5.11 4.86 2.14
C ASN A 13 -5.12 3.51 1.42
N LEU A 14 -4.95 2.41 2.14
CA LEU A 14 -4.85 1.04 1.60
C LEU A 14 -6.12 0.57 0.89
N ASN A 15 -7.28 1.06 1.31
CA ASN A 15 -8.58 0.71 0.74
C ASN A 15 -8.89 1.47 -0.56
N ARG A 16 -8.32 2.67 -0.74
CA ARG A 16 -8.56 3.55 -1.89
C ARG A 16 -7.36 3.68 -2.84
N ALA A 17 -6.16 3.34 -2.40
CA ALA A 17 -4.95 3.49 -3.18
C ALA A 17 -4.98 2.60 -4.42
N THR A 18 -4.42 3.12 -5.49
CA THR A 18 -4.14 2.38 -6.73
C THR A 18 -2.86 1.56 -6.57
N ALA A 19 -2.67 0.57 -7.45
CA ALA A 19 -1.43 -0.20 -7.46
C ALA A 19 -0.20 0.71 -7.67
N LEU A 20 -0.30 1.76 -8.48
CA LEU A 20 0.79 2.73 -8.71
C LEU A 20 1.13 3.55 -7.45
N GLU A 21 0.12 3.95 -6.67
CA GLU A 21 0.35 4.64 -5.40
C GLU A 21 1.03 3.73 -4.38
N LEU A 22 0.64 2.45 -4.33
CA LEU A 22 1.28 1.45 -3.46
C LEU A 22 2.70 1.10 -3.91
N ASP A 23 2.95 1.06 -5.22
CA ASP A 23 4.27 0.84 -5.84
C ASP A 23 5.25 1.99 -5.54
N SER A 24 4.73 3.18 -5.19
CA SER A 24 5.56 4.31 -4.76
C SER A 24 6.10 4.15 -3.33
N LEU A 25 5.73 3.08 -2.61
CA LEU A 25 6.21 2.81 -1.25
C LEU A 25 7.53 2.03 -1.29
N ASP A 26 8.49 2.44 -0.46
CA ASP A 26 9.78 1.77 -0.33
C ASP A 26 9.60 0.28 0.03
N GLY A 27 10.11 -0.61 -0.83
CA GLY A 27 10.02 -2.06 -0.63
C GLY A 27 8.72 -2.71 -1.11
N ILE A 28 7.78 -1.93 -1.65
CA ILE A 28 6.56 -2.42 -2.32
C ILE A 28 6.73 -2.20 -3.82
N GLY A 29 7.15 -3.25 -4.53
CA GLY A 29 7.18 -3.22 -5.98
C GLY A 29 5.81 -3.53 -6.61
N PRO A 30 5.73 -3.56 -7.95
CA PRO A 30 4.47 -3.66 -8.69
C PRO A 30 3.75 -4.99 -8.41
N VAL A 31 4.51 -6.05 -8.14
CA VAL A 31 3.98 -7.38 -7.77
C VAL A 31 3.26 -7.34 -6.42
N ILE A 32 3.85 -6.68 -5.42
CA ILE A 32 3.24 -6.60 -4.09
C ILE A 32 2.05 -5.65 -4.12
N ALA A 33 2.18 -4.50 -4.80
CA ALA A 33 1.09 -3.57 -4.99
C ALA A 33 -0.15 -4.23 -5.63
N ALA A 34 0.05 -5.04 -6.67
CA ALA A 34 -1.01 -5.82 -7.29
C ALA A 34 -1.65 -6.82 -6.30
N ARG A 35 -0.84 -7.48 -5.46
CA ARG A 35 -1.34 -8.41 -4.43
C ARG A 35 -2.15 -7.71 -3.36
N ILE A 36 -1.77 -6.51 -2.91
CA ILE A 36 -2.57 -5.73 -1.94
C ILE A 36 -3.96 -5.43 -2.52
N VAL A 37 -4.01 -5.00 -3.79
CA VAL A 37 -5.28 -4.73 -4.48
C VAL A 37 -6.11 -6.01 -4.66
N ALA A 38 -5.47 -7.12 -5.01
CA ALA A 38 -6.15 -8.42 -5.13
C ALA A 38 -6.65 -8.95 -3.79
N TYR A 39 -5.87 -8.76 -2.72
CA TYR A 39 -6.20 -9.17 -1.37
C TYR A 39 -7.47 -8.46 -0.90
N ARG A 40 -7.56 -7.12 -1.04
CA ARG A 40 -8.76 -6.39 -0.63
C ARG A 40 -10.00 -6.71 -1.48
N LYS A 41 -9.80 -7.10 -2.73
CA LYS A 41 -10.91 -7.54 -3.61
C LYS A 41 -11.45 -8.91 -3.20
N SER A 42 -10.59 -9.80 -2.68
CA SER A 42 -10.97 -11.18 -2.35
C SER A 42 -11.39 -11.33 -0.88
N ASN A 43 -10.73 -10.63 0.04
CA ASN A 43 -10.97 -10.72 1.48
C ASN A 43 -11.83 -9.56 2.03
N GLY A 44 -12.09 -8.54 1.21
CA GLY A 44 -12.73 -7.30 1.65
C GLY A 44 -11.73 -6.21 2.07
N PRO A 45 -12.22 -5.03 2.47
CA PRO A 45 -11.38 -3.90 2.86
C PRO A 45 -10.49 -4.24 4.07
N PHE A 46 -9.31 -3.63 4.11
CA PHE A 46 -8.40 -3.69 5.26
C PHE A 46 -9.02 -2.97 6.46
N SER A 47 -9.05 -3.64 7.61
CA SER A 47 -9.58 -3.08 8.86
C SER A 47 -8.49 -2.37 9.65
N THR A 48 -7.26 -2.91 9.61
CA THR A 48 -6.08 -2.26 10.18
C THR A 48 -4.93 -2.24 9.18
N ILE A 49 -3.91 -1.42 9.46
CA ILE A 49 -2.69 -1.43 8.65
C ILE A 49 -1.92 -2.75 8.81
N GLU A 50 -2.09 -3.46 9.92
CA GLU A 50 -1.41 -4.74 10.19
C GLU A 50 -1.92 -5.85 9.29
N ASP A 51 -3.15 -5.76 8.78
CA ASP A 51 -3.71 -6.70 7.83
C ASP A 51 -2.88 -6.80 6.54
N LEU A 52 -2.03 -5.80 6.23
CA LEU A 52 -1.08 -5.88 5.12
C LEU A 52 -0.10 -7.04 5.27
N GLN A 53 0.20 -7.46 6.49
CA GLN A 53 1.11 -8.58 6.77
C GLN A 53 0.50 -9.92 6.34
N ASN A 54 -0.82 -10.00 6.16
CA ASN A 54 -1.48 -11.17 5.58
C ASN A 54 -1.27 -11.26 4.06
N VAL A 55 -0.78 -10.20 3.41
CA VAL A 55 -0.50 -10.19 1.97
C VAL A 55 0.84 -10.87 1.69
N SER A 56 0.81 -11.94 0.87
CA SER A 56 2.01 -12.70 0.53
C SER A 56 3.11 -11.83 -0.10
N GLY A 57 4.26 -11.77 0.56
CA GLY A 57 5.41 -10.97 0.16
C GLY A 57 5.63 -9.70 0.99
N ILE A 58 4.69 -9.35 1.88
CA ILE A 58 4.81 -8.29 2.87
C ILE A 58 5.20 -8.90 4.21
N GLY A 59 6.51 -9.00 4.45
CA GLY A 59 7.02 -9.38 5.77
C GLY A 59 7.09 -8.18 6.73
N ILE A 60 7.40 -8.48 7.99
CA ILE A 60 7.57 -7.51 9.10
C ILE A 60 8.51 -6.36 8.71
N ALA A 61 9.62 -6.68 8.01
CA ALA A 61 10.61 -5.69 7.58
C ALA A 61 10.00 -4.63 6.63
N LYS A 62 9.30 -5.07 5.58
CA LYS A 62 8.64 -4.18 4.63
C LYS A 62 7.52 -3.41 5.30
N PHE A 63 6.67 -4.09 6.07
CA PHE A 63 5.59 -3.45 6.81
C PHE A 63 6.11 -2.34 7.72
N THR A 64 7.20 -2.58 8.46
CA THR A 64 7.79 -1.57 9.37
C THR A 64 8.31 -0.35 8.63
N GLN A 65 8.80 -0.50 7.40
CA GLN A 65 9.26 0.62 6.57
C GLN A 65 8.11 1.50 6.07
N ILE A 66 6.95 0.90 5.79
CA ILE A 66 5.82 1.61 5.17
C ILE A 66 4.69 1.95 6.15
N LYS A 67 4.64 1.36 7.35
CA LYS A 67 3.54 1.53 8.31
C LYS A 67 3.27 2.99 8.69
N THR A 68 4.29 3.84 8.64
CA THR A 68 4.20 5.28 8.91
C THR A 68 3.69 6.08 7.70
N LYS A 69 3.70 5.48 6.50
CA LYS A 69 3.27 6.07 5.22
C LYS A 69 1.90 5.56 4.77
N ILE A 70 1.23 4.70 5.51
CA ILE A 70 -0.05 4.08 5.14
C ILE A 70 -1.14 4.28 6.21
N ARG A 71 -2.40 4.19 5.81
CA ARG A 71 -3.59 4.18 6.67
C ARG A 71 -4.68 3.31 6.04
N VAL A 72 -5.66 2.88 6.83
CA VAL A 72 -6.89 2.23 6.31
C VAL A 72 -7.97 3.24 5.96
#